data_AF-A0A3B9DH29-F1
#
_entry.id   AF-A0A3B9DH29-F1
#
_cell.length_a   1.000
_cell.length_b   1.000
_cell.length_c   1.000
_cell.angle_alpha   90.00
_cell.angle_beta   90.00
_cell.angle_gamma   90.00
#
_symmetry.space_group_name_H-M   'P 1'
#
loop_
_entity.id
_entity.type
_entity.pdbx_description
1 polymer ?
#
loop_
_entity_poly.entity_id
_entity_poly.type
_entity_poly.pdbx_seq_one_letter_code
_entity_poly.pdbx_strand_id
1 'polypeptide(L)'
;MAETEQVLEIENQDDLALVERMQEGREKIVAEIKKVIIGQESIIDELLIALFGGGHVLVTGVPGLAKTLLIKTVADILQVDFSRIQ
;
A
#
# COMPACT_ATOMS: atom_id res chain seq x y z
N MET A 1 -7.77 28.67 16.22
CA MET A 1 -6.68 27.96 15.55
C MET A 1 -7.33 27.18 14.43
N ALA A 2 -7.35 27.79 13.24
CA ALA A 2 -7.90 27.17 12.04
C ALA A 2 -6.72 26.54 11.30
N GLU A 3 -6.55 25.23 11.45
CA GLU A 3 -5.74 24.46 10.51
C GLU A 3 -6.62 24.23 9.29
N THR A 4 -6.42 25.10 8.30
CA THR A 4 -7.02 24.98 6.98
C THR A 4 -6.54 23.66 6.37
N GLU A 5 -7.47 22.72 6.14
CA GLU A 5 -7.26 21.65 5.17
C GLU A 5 -6.84 22.29 3.85
N GLN A 6 -5.56 22.22 3.54
CA GLN A 6 -5.07 22.42 2.18
C GLN A 6 -5.57 21.24 1.37
N VAL A 7 -6.79 21.37 0.87
CA VAL A 7 -7.25 20.59 -0.27
C VAL A 7 -6.23 20.87 -1.38
N LEU A 8 -5.54 19.84 -1.83
CA LEU A 8 -4.62 19.91 -2.97
C LEU A 8 -5.43 20.46 -4.15
N GLU A 9 -5.26 21.74 -4.48
CA GLU A 9 -5.77 22.29 -5.73
C GLU A 9 -4.99 21.61 -6.86
N ILE A 10 -5.62 20.64 -7.52
CA ILE A 10 -5.05 19.96 -8.67
C ILE A 10 -5.13 20.95 -9.84
N GLU A 11 -4.06 21.73 -10.04
CA GLU A 11 -4.01 22.87 -10.96
C GLU A 11 -4.05 22.48 -12.45
N ASN A 12 -3.86 21.20 -12.79
CA ASN A 12 -3.79 20.71 -14.18
C ASN A 12 -4.64 19.46 -14.41
N GLN A 13 -5.34 19.40 -15.56
CA GLN A 13 -6.15 18.25 -15.99
C GLN A 13 -5.32 16.96 -16.07
N ASP A 14 -4.04 17.08 -16.42
CA ASP A 14 -3.11 15.94 -16.47
C ASP A 14 -2.81 15.37 -15.07
N ASP A 15 -2.69 16.24 -14.05
CA ASP A 15 -2.41 15.82 -12.67
C ASP A 15 -3.61 15.06 -12.08
N LEU A 16 -4.84 15.50 -12.40
CA LEU A 16 -6.06 14.79 -11.99
C LEU A 16 -6.10 13.38 -12.57
N ALA A 17 -5.79 13.24 -13.87
CA ALA A 17 -5.76 11.94 -14.54
C ALA A 17 -4.68 11.00 -13.97
N LEU A 18 -3.54 11.54 -13.52
CA LEU A 18 -2.51 10.75 -12.85
C LEU A 18 -2.96 10.24 -11.48
N VAL A 19 -3.63 11.09 -10.70
CA VAL A 19 -4.19 10.71 -9.39
C VAL A 19 -5.23 9.61 -9.55
N GLU A 20 -6.15 9.73 -10.50
CA GLU A 20 -7.17 8.71 -10.79
C GLU A 20 -6.54 7.36 -11.14
N ARG A 21 -5.54 7.36 -12.04
CA ARG A 21 -4.82 6.13 -12.40
C ARG A 21 -4.11 5.48 -11.21
N MET A 22 -3.51 6.29 -10.34
CA MET A 22 -2.86 5.78 -9.13
C MET A 22 -3.88 5.17 -8.16
N GLN A 23 -5.04 5.82 -7.98
CA GLN A 23 -6.12 5.31 -7.14
C GLN A 23 -6.66 3.98 -7.67
N GLU A 24 -6.95 3.88 -8.98
CA GLU A 24 -7.40 2.63 -9.61
C GLU A 24 -6.37 1.49 -9.45
N GLY A 25 -5.08 1.81 -9.61
CA GLY A 25 -4.00 0.84 -9.42
C GLY A 25 -3.96 0.33 -7.98
N ARG A 26 -4.04 1.24 -7.00
CA ARG A 26 -4.11 0.88 -5.57
C ARG A 26 -5.31 -0.02 -5.28
N GLU A 27 -6.50 0.32 -5.78
CA GLU A 27 -7.71 -0.47 -5.53
C GLU A 27 -7.58 -1.89 -6.06
N LYS A 28 -7.03 -2.07 -7.27
CA LYS A 28 -6.76 -3.39 -7.86
C LYS A 28 -5.80 -4.21 -7.00
N ILE A 29 -4.70 -3.60 -6.54
CA ILE A 29 -3.72 -4.26 -5.67
C ILE A 29 -4.37 -4.69 -4.35
N VAL A 30 -5.08 -3.79 -3.68
CA VAL A 30 -5.75 -4.07 -2.40
C VAL A 30 -6.80 -5.18 -2.56
N ALA A 31 -7.56 -5.18 -3.67
CA ALA A 31 -8.53 -6.21 -3.96
C ALA A 31 -7.88 -7.60 -4.08
N GLU A 32 -6.73 -7.72 -4.74
CA GLU A 32 -5.99 -8.99 -4.83
C GLU A 32 -5.42 -9.42 -3.47
N ILE A 33 -4.88 -8.49 -2.67
CA ILE A 33 -4.35 -8.80 -1.34
C ILE A 33 -5.46 -9.35 -0.43
N LYS A 34 -6.66 -8.74 -0.47
CA LYS A 34 -7.82 -9.13 0.35
C LYS A 34 -8.35 -10.54 0.06
N LYS A 35 -7.98 -11.15 -1.07
CA LYS A 35 -8.33 -12.55 -1.36
C LYS A 35 -7.54 -13.54 -0.50
N VAL A 36 -6.38 -13.13 0.02
CA VAL A 36 -5.46 -13.99 0.79
C VAL A 36 -5.32 -13.51 2.23
N ILE A 37 -5.32 -12.20 2.46
CA ILE A 37 -5.12 -11.57 3.76
C ILE A 37 -6.44 -11.02 4.29
N ILE A 38 -6.82 -11.44 5.50
CA ILE A 38 -8.08 -11.04 6.15
C ILE A 38 -7.77 -10.14 7.36
N GLY A 39 -8.47 -9.01 7.46
CA GLY A 39 -8.50 -8.15 8.66
C GLY A 39 -7.24 -7.31 8.94
N GLN A 40 -6.34 -7.15 7.97
CA GLN A 40 -5.11 -6.33 8.11
C GLN A 40 -5.12 -5.10 7.18
N GLU A 41 -6.25 -4.40 7.04
CA GLU A 41 -6.35 -3.27 6.10
C GLU A 41 -5.37 -2.14 6.41
N SER A 42 -5.21 -1.76 7.69
CA SER A 42 -4.31 -0.65 8.07
C SER A 42 -2.85 -0.93 7.70
N ILE A 43 -2.38 -2.17 7.94
CA ILE A 43 -1.01 -2.58 7.62
C ILE A 43 -0.80 -2.59 6.11
N ILE A 44 -1.81 -3.02 5.33
CA ILE A 44 -1.76 -2.99 3.87
C ILE A 44 -1.62 -1.56 3.38
N ASP A 45 -2.40 -0.62 3.93
CA ASP A 45 -2.33 0.79 3.55
C ASP A 45 -0.95 1.40 3.88
N GLU A 46 -0.44 1.20 5.09
CA GLU A 46 0.90 1.67 5.49
C GLU A 46 2.01 1.07 4.61
N LEU A 47 1.89 -0.21 4.27
CA LEU A 47 2.84 -0.90 3.40
C LEU A 47 2.86 -0.30 1.99
N LEU A 48 1.68 -0.06 1.41
CA LEU A 48 1.57 0.53 0.07
C LEU A 48 2.05 1.99 0.06
N ILE A 49 1.75 2.76 1.10
CA ILE A 49 2.26 4.14 1.26
C ILE A 49 3.79 4.13 1.26
N ALA A 50 4.39 3.28 2.10
CA ALA A 50 5.85 3.20 2.16
C ALA A 50 6.45 2.71 0.85
N LEU A 51 5.84 1.73 0.19
CA LEU A 51 6.32 1.22 -1.09
C LEU A 51 6.30 2.29 -2.19
N PHE A 52 5.18 3.01 -2.34
CA PHE A 52 5.06 4.07 -3.34
C PHE A 52 5.95 5.27 -3.02
N GLY A 53 6.21 5.53 -1.73
CA GLY A 53 7.16 6.55 -1.28
C GLY A 53 8.63 6.12 -1.31
N GLY A 54 8.94 4.88 -1.71
CA GLY A 54 10.32 4.35 -1.68
C GLY A 54 10.90 4.18 -0.27
N GLY A 55 10.05 4.10 0.74
CA GLY A 55 10.41 3.92 2.14
C GLY A 55 10.64 2.46 2.53
N HIS A 56 10.87 2.25 3.83
CA HIS A 56 11.07 0.94 4.43
C HIS A 56 10.04 0.70 5.54
N VAL A 57 9.57 -0.54 5.66
CA VAL A 57 8.56 -0.93 6.66
C VAL A 57 9.12 -2.01 7.56
N LEU A 58 8.89 -1.86 8.86
CA LEU A 58 9.12 -2.90 9.86
C LEU A 58 7.79 -3.45 10.34
N VAL A 59 7.44 -4.67 9.92
CA VAL A 59 6.17 -5.30 10.31
C VAL A 59 6.38 -6.12 11.59
N THR A 60 5.81 -5.64 12.71
CA THR A 60 5.92 -6.29 14.03
C THR A 60 4.60 -6.94 14.47
N GLY A 61 4.64 -7.72 15.55
CA GLY A 61 3.46 -8.31 16.20
C GLY A 61 3.64 -9.80 16.49
N VAL A 62 2.61 -10.41 17.06
CA VAL A 62 2.71 -11.79 17.55
C VAL A 62 2.89 -12.84 16.43
N PRO A 63 3.53 -13.99 16.71
CA PRO A 63 3.65 -15.09 15.76
C PRO A 63 2.29 -15.56 15.24
N GLY A 64 2.22 -16.01 13.98
CA GLY A 64 1.00 -16.58 13.39
C GLY A 64 0.04 -15.57 12.72
N LEU A 65 0.30 -14.26 12.80
CA LEU A 65 -0.54 -13.24 12.14
C LEU A 65 -0.22 -13.02 10.66
N ALA A 66 0.14 -14.08 9.94
CA ALA A 66 0.34 -14.03 8.49
C ALA A 66 1.31 -12.95 7.96
N LYS A 67 2.22 -12.39 8.78
CA LYS A 67 3.15 -11.32 8.37
C LYS A 67 4.00 -11.71 7.16
N THR A 68 4.60 -12.90 7.19
CA THR A 68 5.37 -13.43 6.07
C THR A 68 4.50 -13.67 4.84
N LEU A 69 3.27 -14.13 5.04
CA LEU A 69 2.31 -14.35 3.95
C LEU A 69 1.93 -13.02 3.31
N LEU A 70 1.66 -11.97 4.10
CA LEU A 70 1.36 -10.63 3.61
C LEU A 70 2.47 -10.10 2.68
N ILE A 71 3.72 -10.10 3.15
CA ILE A 71 4.83 -9.57 2.35
C ILE A 71 5.03 -10.41 1.07
N LYS A 72 4.90 -11.73 1.16
CA LYS A 72 4.98 -12.60 -0.01
C LYS A 72 3.85 -12.34 -1.01
N THR A 73 2.60 -12.25 -0.54
CA THR A 73 1.43 -11.97 -1.38
C THR A 73 1.58 -10.64 -2.11
N VAL A 74 2.07 -9.60 -1.41
CA VAL A 74 2.34 -8.29 -2.02
C VAL A 74 3.42 -8.39 -3.09
N ALA A 75 4.51 -9.12 -2.81
CA ALA A 75 5.58 -9.34 -3.78
C ALA A 75 5.08 -10.08 -5.04
N ASP A 76 4.27 -11.12 -4.85
CA ASP A 76 3.68 -11.91 -5.94
C ASP A 76 2.73 -11.06 -6.82
N ILE A 77 1.88 -10.22 -6.20
CA ILE A 77 0.93 -9.34 -6.91
C ILE A 77 1.67 -8.28 -7.72
N LEU A 78 2.73 -7.70 -7.15
CA LEU A 78 3.49 -6.61 -7.76
C LEU A 78 4.63 -7.12 -8.65
N GLN A 79 4.83 -8.43 -8.73
CA GLN A 79 5.93 -9.07 -9.48
C GLN A 79 7.31 -8.53 -9.09
N VAL A 80 7.53 -8.29 -7.80
CA VAL A 80 8.81 -7.84 -7.26
C VAL A 80 9.53 -8.98 -6.57
N ASP A 81 10.86 -8.90 -6.51
CA ASP A 81 11.66 -9.92 -5.85
C ASP A 81 11.43 -9.93 -4.34
N PHE A 82 11.10 -11.11 -3.80
CA PHE A 82 11.04 -11.34 -2.37
C PHE A 82 12.29 -12.07 -1.89
N SER A 83 13.04 -11.42 -1.00
CA SER A 83 14.19 -12.04 -0.32
C SER A 83 13.98 -12.04 1.18
N ARG A 84 14.20 -13.21 1.80
CA ARG A 84 14.17 -13.39 3.26
C ARG A 84 15.59 -13.62 3.75
N ILE A 85 16.09 -12.70 4.54
CA ILE A 85 17.33 -12.88 5.32
C ILE A 85 16.89 -13.37 6.71
N GLN A 86 17.44 -14.51 7.15
CA GLN A 86 17.12 -15.14 8.44
C GLN A 86 18.19 -14.86 9.48
#